data_AF-A0A8S8YXR5-F1
#
_entry.id   AF-A0A8S8YXR5-F1
#
_cell.length_a   1.000
_cell.length_b   1.000
_cell.length_c   1.000
_cell.angle_alpha   90.00
_cell.angle_beta   90.00
_cell.angle_gamma   90.00
#
_symmetry.space_group_name_H-M   'P 1'
#
loop_
_entity.id
_entity.type
_entity.pdbx_description
1 polymer ?
#
loop_
_entity_poly.entity_id
_entity_poly.type
_entity_poly.pdbx_seq_one_letter_code
_entity_poly.pdbx_strand_id
1 'polypeptide(L)'
;MEIVGIPGLGPKRARTLHEELGVDSIESLKAACEMGHISPLSGFGEKSQQKYLEGIDLLRRYQGRSRMDVGLLYGQALEDRVSGIEGVVRTELAGSARRRRETIGDLDIVVGAHPGDHDSIIEAILAFPGIAEVKGHGESKVSLILEADMLGGSTGRGSIDVQLAEALKERSSDATIDAQVRIALP
;
A
#
# COMPACT_ATOMS: atom_id res chain seq x y z
N MET A 1 -20.75 -11.84 5.01
CA MET A 1 -19.60 -11.90 5.94
C MET A 1 -18.55 -10.94 5.44
N GLU A 2 -18.28 -9.90 6.21
CA GLU A 2 -17.32 -8.83 5.87
C GLU A 2 -15.86 -9.29 5.93
N ILE A 3 -15.58 -10.45 6.54
CA ILE A 3 -14.22 -10.98 6.75
C ILE A 3 -13.58 -11.64 5.51
N VAL A 4 -14.32 -11.84 4.41
CA VAL A 4 -13.83 -12.57 3.20
C VAL A 4 -12.75 -11.80 2.42
N GLY A 5 -12.44 -10.56 2.80
CA GLY A 5 -11.35 -9.76 2.23
C GLY A 5 -9.97 -9.97 2.88
N ILE A 6 -9.87 -10.70 4.00
CA ILE A 6 -8.61 -10.88 4.73
C ILE A 6 -7.71 -11.91 4.00
N PRO A 7 -6.45 -11.56 3.68
CA PRO A 7 -5.51 -12.49 3.06
C PRO A 7 -5.41 -13.84 3.79
N GLY A 8 -5.64 -14.94 3.07
CA GLY A 8 -5.60 -16.28 3.64
C GLY A 8 -6.86 -16.72 4.40
N LEU A 9 -7.90 -15.87 4.47
CA LEU A 9 -9.20 -16.19 5.03
C LEU A 9 -10.25 -16.41 3.92
N GLY A 10 -10.22 -17.59 3.32
CA GLY A 10 -11.20 -17.99 2.30
C GLY A 10 -12.56 -18.39 2.89
N PRO A 11 -13.61 -18.54 2.06
CA PRO A 11 -14.99 -18.81 2.51
C PRO A 11 -15.14 -20.00 3.45
N LYS A 12 -14.38 -21.07 3.21
CA LYS A 12 -14.38 -22.27 4.07
C LYS A 12 -13.87 -21.99 5.48
N ARG A 13 -12.76 -21.23 5.59
CA ARG A 13 -12.15 -20.88 6.87
C ARG A 13 -12.97 -19.84 7.61
N ALA A 14 -13.52 -18.84 6.90
CA ALA A 14 -14.44 -17.86 7.45
C ALA A 14 -15.67 -18.53 8.09
N ARG A 15 -16.23 -19.55 7.42
CA ARG A 15 -17.32 -20.34 7.96
C ARG A 15 -16.95 -21.07 9.25
N THR A 16 -15.79 -21.72 9.31
CA THR A 16 -15.32 -22.38 10.53
C THR A 16 -15.15 -21.39 11.68
N LEU A 17 -14.56 -20.21 11.45
CA LEU A 17 -14.41 -19.19 12.50
C LEU A 17 -15.76 -18.68 13.02
N HIS A 18 -16.75 -18.57 12.15
CA HIS A 18 -18.10 -18.20 12.56
C HIS A 18 -18.79 -19.32 13.35
N GLU A 19 -18.69 -20.57 12.91
CA GLU A 19 -19.32 -21.72 13.58
C GLU A 19 -18.67 -22.00 14.95
N GLU A 20 -17.34 -21.90 15.06
CA GLU A 20 -16.59 -22.25 16.28
C GLU A 20 -16.44 -21.07 17.26
N LEU A 21 -16.25 -19.85 16.75
CA LEU A 21 -15.91 -18.67 17.56
C LEU A 21 -16.92 -17.52 17.44
N GLY A 22 -17.95 -17.64 16.61
CA GLY A 22 -18.93 -16.57 16.38
C GLY A 22 -18.37 -15.35 15.66
N VAL A 23 -17.25 -15.49 14.94
CA VAL A 23 -16.61 -14.37 14.22
C VAL A 23 -17.42 -14.02 12.98
N ASP A 24 -17.94 -12.80 12.92
CA ASP A 24 -18.79 -12.29 11.83
C ASP A 24 -18.30 -10.97 11.21
N SER A 25 -17.33 -10.33 11.84
CA SER A 25 -16.86 -8.95 11.62
C SER A 25 -15.34 -8.86 11.74
N ILE A 26 -14.75 -7.78 11.24
CA ILE A 26 -13.30 -7.52 11.34
C ILE A 26 -12.90 -7.35 12.81
N GLU A 27 -13.73 -6.68 13.60
CA GLU A 27 -13.51 -6.43 15.03
C GLU A 27 -13.49 -7.74 15.83
N SER A 28 -14.49 -8.61 15.62
CA SER A 28 -14.54 -9.92 16.27
C SER A 28 -13.38 -10.83 15.84
N LEU A 29 -12.95 -10.76 14.57
CA LEU A 29 -11.78 -11.48 14.08
C LEU A 29 -10.49 -10.98 14.76
N LYS A 30 -10.32 -9.66 14.90
CA LYS A 30 -9.17 -9.05 15.57
C LYS A 30 -9.08 -9.50 17.02
N ALA A 31 -10.20 -9.40 17.76
CA ALA A 31 -10.26 -9.82 19.15
C ALA A 31 -9.92 -11.31 19.30
N ALA A 32 -10.47 -12.18 18.44
CA ALA A 32 -10.17 -13.61 18.46
C ALA A 32 -8.68 -13.91 18.18
N CYS A 33 -8.03 -13.13 17.31
CA CYS A 33 -6.61 -13.25 17.07
C CYS A 33 -5.77 -12.79 18.28
N GLU A 34 -6.09 -11.63 18.86
CA GLU A 34 -5.37 -11.05 20.00
C GLU A 34 -5.49 -11.91 21.27
N MET A 35 -6.64 -12.55 21.46
CA MET A 35 -6.86 -13.51 22.54
C MET A 35 -6.22 -14.88 22.28
N GLY A 36 -5.64 -15.11 21.10
CA GLY A 36 -5.01 -16.38 20.75
C GLY A 36 -5.98 -17.54 20.53
N HIS A 37 -7.25 -17.25 20.20
CA HIS A 37 -8.29 -18.26 20.06
C HIS A 37 -8.30 -18.94 18.68
N ILE A 38 -7.60 -18.40 17.68
CA ILE A 38 -7.59 -18.95 16.32
C ILE A 38 -6.54 -20.04 16.14
N SER A 39 -5.33 -19.84 16.66
CA SER A 39 -4.23 -20.81 16.50
C SER A 39 -4.54 -22.24 16.97
N PRO A 40 -5.39 -22.50 17.99
CA PRO A 40 -5.72 -23.85 18.44
C PRO A 40 -6.74 -24.59 17.57
N LEU A 41 -7.45 -23.91 16.66
CA LEU A 41 -8.49 -24.54 15.84
C LEU A 41 -7.88 -25.48 14.80
N SER A 42 -8.56 -26.60 14.53
CA SER A 42 -8.12 -27.57 13.52
C SER A 42 -8.04 -26.92 12.13
N GLY A 43 -6.89 -27.05 11.46
CA GLY A 43 -6.63 -26.40 10.18
C GLY A 43 -6.22 -24.92 10.28
N PHE A 44 -6.12 -24.39 11.50
CA PHE A 44 -5.51 -23.11 11.82
C PHE A 44 -4.23 -23.35 12.63
N GLY A 45 -3.41 -22.32 12.72
CA GLY A 45 -2.12 -22.35 13.43
C GLY A 45 -1.60 -20.94 13.60
N GLU A 46 -0.52 -20.76 14.36
CA GLU A 46 0.04 -19.44 14.68
C GLU A 46 0.30 -18.59 13.44
N LYS A 47 0.86 -19.18 12.37
CA LYS A 47 1.06 -18.49 11.09
C LYS A 47 -0.23 -17.95 10.48
N SER A 48 -1.34 -18.68 10.61
CA SER A 48 -2.64 -18.21 10.08
C SER A 48 -3.18 -17.06 10.91
N GLN A 49 -3.10 -17.16 12.24
CA GLN A 49 -3.54 -16.10 13.14
C GLN A 49 -2.74 -14.81 12.93
N GLN A 50 -1.41 -14.93 12.85
CA GLN A 50 -0.53 -13.81 12.56
C GLN A 50 -0.86 -13.16 11.22
N LYS A 51 -1.07 -13.98 10.18
CA LYS A 51 -1.49 -13.49 8.85
C LYS A 51 -2.84 -12.77 8.87
N TYR A 52 -3.76 -13.16 9.75
CA TYR A 52 -5.05 -12.47 9.88
C TYR A 52 -4.90 -11.13 10.58
N LEU A 53 -4.08 -11.02 11.62
CA LEU A 53 -3.74 -9.74 12.26
C LEU A 53 -3.10 -8.79 11.24
N GLU A 54 -2.09 -9.26 10.52
CA GLU A 54 -1.45 -8.50 9.44
C GLU A 54 -2.46 -8.08 8.36
N GLY A 55 -3.35 -8.97 7.97
CA GLY A 55 -4.39 -8.70 6.98
C GLY A 55 -5.44 -7.69 7.46
N ILE A 56 -5.79 -7.69 8.76
CA ILE A 56 -6.71 -6.72 9.36
C ILE A 56 -6.06 -5.34 9.41
N ASP A 57 -4.82 -5.28 9.85
CA ASP A 57 -4.07 -4.03 9.86
C ASP A 57 -3.96 -3.49 8.44
N LEU A 58 -3.60 -4.33 7.47
CA LEU A 58 -3.54 -3.92 6.06
C LEU A 58 -4.89 -3.40 5.55
N LEU A 59 -5.99 -4.07 5.86
CA LEU A 59 -7.33 -3.63 5.42
C LEU A 59 -7.73 -2.30 6.06
N ARG A 60 -7.37 -2.07 7.34
CA ARG A 60 -7.59 -0.79 8.03
C ARG A 60 -6.78 0.33 7.42
N ARG A 61 -5.54 0.03 7.01
CA ARG A 61 -4.65 1.01 6.37
C ARG A 61 -5.09 1.30 4.94
N TYR A 62 -5.64 0.33 4.23
CA TYR A 62 -6.09 0.51 2.85
C TYR A 62 -7.39 1.33 2.77
N GLN A 63 -7.28 2.65 2.50
CA GLN A 63 -8.45 3.53 2.30
C GLN A 63 -9.26 3.23 1.01
N GLY A 64 -8.91 2.17 0.28
CA GLY A 64 -9.51 1.89 -1.02
C GLY A 64 -9.03 2.88 -2.07
N ARG A 65 -9.97 3.54 -2.74
CA ARG A 65 -9.67 4.48 -3.82
C ARG A 65 -9.68 5.91 -3.30
N SER A 66 -8.62 6.66 -3.57
CA SER A 66 -8.56 8.10 -3.29
C SER A 66 -9.24 8.90 -4.39
N ARG A 67 -9.77 10.08 -4.06
CA ARG A 67 -10.18 11.06 -5.09
C ARG A 67 -8.96 11.50 -5.89
N MET A 68 -9.19 11.87 -7.15
CA MET A 68 -8.12 12.26 -8.09
C MET A 68 -7.20 13.36 -7.55
N ASP A 69 -7.75 14.39 -6.89
CA ASP A 69 -6.99 15.49 -6.28
C ASP A 69 -5.98 14.99 -5.23
N VAL A 70 -6.43 14.14 -4.32
CA VAL A 70 -5.57 13.52 -3.28
C VAL A 70 -4.57 12.55 -3.88
N GLY A 71 -5.03 11.68 -4.79
CA GLY A 71 -4.16 10.68 -5.41
C GLY A 71 -3.08 11.30 -6.32
N LEU A 72 -3.33 12.47 -6.92
CA LEU A 72 -2.33 13.23 -7.67
C LEU A 72 -1.24 13.79 -6.75
N LEU A 73 -1.61 14.32 -5.59
CA LEU A 73 -0.63 14.82 -4.61
C LEU A 73 0.34 13.70 -4.20
N TYR A 74 -0.21 12.53 -3.85
CA TYR A 74 0.58 11.36 -3.50
C TYR A 74 1.41 10.81 -4.67
N GLY A 75 0.83 10.79 -5.87
CA GLY A 75 1.51 10.38 -7.09
C GLY A 75 2.70 11.26 -7.43
N GLN A 76 2.53 12.59 -7.35
CA GLN A 76 3.59 13.56 -7.61
C GLN A 76 4.70 13.46 -6.56
N ALA A 77 4.34 13.28 -5.28
CA ALA A 77 5.31 13.11 -4.22
C ALA A 77 6.21 11.87 -4.42
N LEU A 78 5.61 10.75 -4.85
CA LEU A 78 6.36 9.55 -5.18
C LEU A 78 7.19 9.73 -6.45
N GLU A 79 6.62 10.34 -7.49
CA GLU A 79 7.31 10.64 -8.74
C GLU A 79 8.57 11.49 -8.51
N ASP A 80 8.45 12.57 -7.74
CA ASP A 80 9.56 13.47 -7.39
C ASP A 80 10.65 12.71 -6.64
N ARG A 81 10.28 11.89 -5.66
CA ARG A 81 11.24 11.09 -4.88
C ARG A 81 11.99 10.08 -5.76
N VAL A 82 11.28 9.39 -6.65
CA VAL A 82 11.90 8.43 -7.58
C VAL A 82 12.78 9.15 -8.61
N SER A 83 12.38 10.34 -9.07
CA SER A 83 13.17 11.14 -10.01
C SER A 83 14.53 11.57 -9.47
N GLY A 84 14.68 11.63 -8.14
CA GLY A 84 15.92 12.01 -7.46
C GLY A 84 16.94 10.89 -7.31
N ILE A 85 16.61 9.67 -7.74
CA ILE A 85 17.52 8.51 -7.67
C ILE A 85 18.56 8.60 -8.79
N GLU A 86 19.83 8.35 -8.46
CA GLU A 86 20.91 8.28 -9.45
C GLU A 86 20.65 7.18 -10.49
N GLY A 87 20.87 7.48 -11.78
CA GLY A 87 20.59 6.57 -12.89
C GLY A 87 19.18 6.73 -13.49
N VAL A 88 18.28 7.45 -12.83
CA VAL A 88 16.96 7.79 -13.40
C VAL A 88 17.11 8.89 -14.46
N VAL A 89 16.64 8.63 -15.67
CA VAL A 89 16.63 9.59 -16.79
C VAL A 89 15.34 10.40 -16.81
N ARG A 90 14.21 9.73 -16.55
CA ARG A 90 12.87 10.34 -16.55
C ARG A 90 11.93 9.55 -15.67
N THR A 91 10.96 10.23 -15.06
CA THR A 91 9.80 9.61 -14.42
C THR A 91 8.50 10.11 -15.07
N GLU A 92 7.46 9.29 -15.03
CA GLU A 92 6.11 9.69 -15.39
C GLU A 92 5.05 8.98 -14.52
N LEU A 93 4.16 9.76 -13.90
CA LEU A 93 2.93 9.26 -13.30
C LEU A 93 1.98 8.71 -14.39
N ALA A 94 1.63 7.43 -14.26
CA ALA A 94 0.89 6.66 -15.25
C ALA A 94 -0.51 6.25 -14.73
N GLY A 95 -0.99 5.07 -15.17
CA GLY A 95 -2.16 4.44 -14.56
C GLY A 95 -3.47 5.22 -14.65
N SER A 96 -4.23 5.17 -13.56
CA SER A 96 -5.51 5.87 -13.42
C SER A 96 -5.38 7.40 -13.38
N ALA A 97 -4.27 7.91 -12.84
CA ALA A 97 -3.93 9.32 -12.78
C ALA A 97 -3.79 9.91 -14.19
N ARG A 98 -2.94 9.31 -15.04
CA ARG A 98 -2.75 9.72 -16.44
C ARG A 98 -4.06 9.71 -17.25
N ARG A 99 -4.96 8.77 -16.96
CA ARG A 99 -6.27 8.64 -17.63
C ARG A 99 -7.36 9.54 -17.05
N ARG A 100 -7.04 10.43 -16.11
CA ARG A 100 -7.99 11.37 -15.48
C ARG A 100 -9.25 10.69 -14.91
N ARG A 101 -9.10 9.52 -14.29
CA ARG A 101 -10.22 8.85 -13.61
C ARG A 101 -10.62 9.62 -12.36
N GLU A 102 -11.90 9.68 -12.01
CA GLU A 102 -12.37 10.43 -10.83
C GLU A 102 -11.73 9.96 -9.51
N THR A 103 -11.26 8.71 -9.48
CA THR A 103 -10.58 8.11 -8.35
C THR A 103 -9.32 7.35 -8.78
N ILE A 104 -8.35 7.26 -7.88
CA ILE A 104 -7.07 6.56 -8.02
C ILE A 104 -7.05 5.39 -7.03
N GLY A 105 -6.71 4.19 -7.50
CA GLY A 105 -6.63 2.98 -6.64
C GLY A 105 -5.21 2.65 -6.19
N ASP A 106 -4.25 2.89 -7.07
CA ASP A 106 -2.82 2.71 -6.86
C ASP A 106 -2.04 3.79 -7.63
N LEU A 107 -0.82 4.07 -7.16
CA LEU A 107 0.12 4.97 -7.81
C LEU A 107 0.98 4.17 -8.79
N ASP A 108 0.89 4.48 -10.09
CA ASP A 108 1.72 3.86 -11.12
C ASP A 108 2.80 4.86 -11.56
N ILE A 109 4.08 4.55 -11.36
CA ILE A 109 5.21 5.33 -11.87
C ILE A 109 5.94 4.53 -12.94
N VAL A 110 6.25 5.18 -14.07
CA VAL A 110 7.17 4.66 -15.08
C VAL A 110 8.49 5.41 -14.97
N VAL A 111 9.59 4.68 -14.93
CA VAL A 111 10.96 5.18 -14.81
C VAL A 111 11.71 4.82 -16.09
N GLY A 112 12.25 5.82 -16.77
CA GLY A 112 13.21 5.63 -17.86
C GLY A 112 14.62 5.52 -17.29
N ALA A 113 15.30 4.40 -17.51
CA ALA A 113 16.68 4.17 -17.06
C ALA A 113 17.42 3.18 -17.97
N HIS A 114 18.74 3.32 -18.06
CA HIS A 114 19.58 2.39 -18.82
C HIS A 114 19.70 1.05 -18.07
N PRO A 115 19.84 -0.10 -18.78
CA PRO A 115 19.87 -1.42 -18.14
C PRO A 115 20.91 -1.59 -17.02
N GLY A 116 22.04 -0.87 -17.10
CA GLY A 116 23.08 -0.91 -16.07
C GLY A 116 22.68 -0.27 -14.74
N ASP A 117 21.63 0.55 -14.72
CA ASP A 117 21.15 1.29 -13.55
C ASP A 117 19.92 0.64 -12.89
N HIS A 118 19.36 -0.44 -13.47
CA HIS A 118 18.09 -1.02 -13.00
C HIS A 118 18.19 -1.53 -11.56
N ASP A 119 19.25 -2.30 -11.25
CA ASP A 119 19.43 -2.89 -9.91
C ASP A 119 19.63 -1.82 -8.85
N SER A 120 20.47 -0.80 -9.10
CA SER A 120 20.72 0.29 -8.16
C SER A 120 19.46 1.14 -7.90
N ILE A 121 18.65 1.38 -8.93
CA ILE A 121 17.37 2.08 -8.80
C ILE A 121 16.39 1.25 -7.96
N ILE A 122 16.28 -0.06 -8.21
CA ILE A 122 15.41 -0.95 -7.44
C ILE A 122 15.84 -0.97 -5.97
N GLU A 123 17.13 -1.12 -5.69
CA GLU A 123 17.66 -1.08 -4.32
C GLU A 123 17.37 0.24 -3.62
N ALA A 124 17.53 1.37 -4.32
CA ALA A 124 17.22 2.70 -3.78
C ALA A 124 15.72 2.85 -3.46
N ILE A 125 14.84 2.34 -4.32
CA ILE A 125 13.38 2.34 -4.08
C ILE A 125 13.04 1.49 -2.85
N LEU A 126 13.62 0.29 -2.74
CA LEU A 126 13.39 -0.62 -1.61
C LEU A 126 13.92 -0.07 -0.27
N ALA A 127 14.84 0.89 -0.32
CA ALA A 127 15.38 1.58 0.84
C ALA A 127 14.56 2.81 1.29
N PHE A 128 13.45 3.14 0.61
CA PHE A 128 12.64 4.29 1.00
C PHE A 128 12.06 4.13 2.42
N PRO A 129 12.10 5.18 3.26
CA PRO A 129 11.36 5.18 4.52
C PRO A 129 9.85 5.17 4.25
N GLY A 130 9.06 4.60 5.15
CA GLY A 130 7.59 4.58 5.03
C GLY A 130 7.04 3.52 4.06
N ILE A 131 7.82 2.49 3.73
CA ILE A 131 7.31 1.27 3.10
C ILE A 131 6.66 0.41 4.19
N ALA A 132 5.35 0.23 4.11
CA ALA A 132 4.61 -0.68 4.98
C ALA A 132 4.81 -2.15 4.57
N GLU A 133 4.81 -2.43 3.26
CA GLU A 133 5.01 -3.79 2.73
C GLU A 133 5.65 -3.74 1.34
N VAL A 134 6.57 -4.69 1.07
CA VAL A 134 7.04 -4.99 -0.29
C VAL A 134 6.24 -6.17 -0.83
N LYS A 135 5.26 -5.92 -1.71
CA LYS A 135 4.43 -6.98 -2.32
C LYS A 135 5.23 -7.86 -3.29
N GLY A 136 6.31 -7.30 -3.83
CA GLY A 136 7.27 -8.03 -4.66
C GLY A 136 8.09 -7.10 -5.55
N HIS A 137 9.26 -7.57 -5.98
CA HIS A 137 10.10 -6.88 -6.96
C HIS A 137 10.74 -7.88 -7.92
N GLY A 138 11.16 -7.40 -9.08
CA GLY A 138 11.95 -8.12 -10.08
C GLY A 138 12.73 -7.12 -10.92
N GLU A 139 13.38 -7.60 -12.00
CA GLU A 139 14.35 -6.83 -12.80
C GLU A 139 13.85 -5.47 -13.32
N SER A 140 12.54 -5.30 -13.50
CA SER A 140 11.95 -4.08 -14.09
C SER A 140 10.69 -3.58 -13.38
N LYS A 141 10.34 -4.16 -12.22
CA LYS A 141 9.12 -3.80 -11.50
C LYS A 141 9.28 -3.95 -10.00
N VAL A 142 8.79 -2.96 -9.28
CA VAL A 142 8.63 -2.98 -7.81
C VAL A 142 7.16 -2.72 -7.48
N SER A 143 6.59 -3.50 -6.56
CA SER A 143 5.23 -3.34 -6.05
C SER A 143 5.28 -3.16 -4.53
N LEU A 144 4.75 -2.04 -4.04
CA LEU A 144 4.88 -1.58 -2.66
C LEU A 144 3.52 -1.22 -2.08
N ILE A 145 3.46 -1.22 -0.76
CA ILE A 145 2.43 -0.56 0.04
C ILE A 145 3.15 0.52 0.84
N LEU A 146 2.76 1.77 0.62
CA LEU A 146 3.39 2.94 1.22
C LEU A 146 2.48 3.53 2.28
N GLU A 147 3.04 3.97 3.40
CA GLU A 147 2.33 4.79 4.38
C GLU A 147 2.04 6.16 3.76
N ALA A 148 0.82 6.68 3.89
CA ALA A 148 0.42 7.96 3.32
C ALA A 148 1.28 9.12 3.87
N ASP A 149 1.76 9.00 5.11
CA ASP A 149 2.67 9.93 5.76
C ASP A 149 4.01 10.10 5.01
N MET A 150 4.45 9.06 4.29
CA MET A 150 5.64 9.10 3.43
C MET A 150 5.47 10.11 2.29
N LEU A 151 4.24 10.27 1.82
CA LEU A 151 3.86 11.03 0.63
C LEU A 151 3.38 12.45 0.95
N GLY A 152 3.13 12.75 2.23
CA GLY A 152 2.76 14.10 2.68
C GLY A 152 3.94 15.08 2.82
N GLY A 153 5.16 14.65 2.49
CA GLY A 153 6.41 15.40 2.77
C GLY A 153 7.03 16.15 1.58
N SER A 154 6.56 15.97 0.34
CA SER A 154 7.10 16.76 -0.78
C SER A 154 6.39 18.12 -0.82
N THR A 155 7.07 19.11 -0.27
CA THR A 155 6.70 20.53 -0.35
C THR A 155 6.63 21.00 -1.81
N GLY A 156 5.45 20.92 -2.41
CA GLY A 156 5.06 21.71 -3.57
C GLY A 156 4.92 23.19 -3.21
N ARG A 157 5.30 24.07 -4.14
CA ARG A 157 5.39 25.54 -3.97
C ARG A 157 4.00 26.20 -3.83
N GLY A 158 3.38 26.14 -2.65
CA GLY A 158 2.16 26.90 -2.36
C GLY A 158 1.63 26.70 -0.94
N SER A 159 1.24 27.79 -0.26
CA SER A 159 0.75 27.74 1.14
C SER A 159 -0.58 26.99 1.32
N ILE A 160 -1.37 26.85 0.25
CA ILE A 160 -2.65 26.14 0.25
C ILE A 160 -2.45 24.61 0.17
N ASP A 161 -1.45 24.16 -0.59
CA ASP A 161 -1.13 22.73 -0.73
C ASP A 161 -0.59 22.14 0.58
N VAL A 162 0.11 22.96 1.38
CA VAL A 162 0.62 22.56 2.70
C VAL A 162 -0.52 22.30 3.68
N GLN A 163 -1.52 23.20 3.76
CA GLN A 163 -2.66 23.03 4.67
C GLN A 163 -3.56 21.85 4.26
N LEU A 164 -3.71 21.61 2.96
CA LEU A 164 -4.44 20.44 2.46
C LEU A 164 -3.66 19.15 2.77
N ALA A 165 -2.34 19.14 2.58
CA ALA A 165 -1.48 18.01 2.91
C ALA A 165 -1.53 17.69 4.41
N GLU A 166 -1.46 18.72 5.27
CA GLU A 166 -1.56 18.56 6.74
C GLU A 166 -2.94 18.04 7.17
N ALA A 167 -4.03 18.58 6.63
CA ALA A 167 -5.40 18.12 6.93
C ALA A 167 -5.68 16.69 6.40
N LEU A 168 -5.06 16.31 5.28
CA LEU A 168 -5.09 14.93 4.79
C LEU A 168 -4.27 14.01 5.71
N LYS A 169 -3.10 14.47 6.19
CA LYS A 169 -2.23 13.72 7.10
C LYS A 169 -2.93 13.41 8.44
N GLU A 170 -3.60 14.39 9.04
CA GLU A 170 -4.34 14.19 10.29
C GLU A 170 -5.52 13.20 10.17
N ARG A 171 -6.13 13.09 8.99
CA ARG A 171 -7.20 12.11 8.71
C ARG A 171 -6.70 10.73 8.29
N SER A 172 -5.40 10.60 8.01
CA SER A 172 -4.81 9.47 7.29
C SER A 172 -3.57 8.90 7.97
N SER A 173 -3.37 9.15 9.27
CA SER A 173 -2.16 8.77 10.01
C SER A 173 -1.87 7.25 10.02
N ASP A 174 -2.87 6.42 9.71
CA ASP A 174 -2.74 4.98 9.51
C ASP A 174 -3.02 4.56 8.05
N ALA A 175 -3.24 5.47 7.12
CA ALA A 175 -3.58 5.12 5.75
C ALA A 175 -2.35 4.63 4.96
N THR A 176 -2.56 3.66 4.09
CA THR A 176 -1.59 3.19 3.11
C THR A 176 -2.13 3.29 1.70
N ILE A 177 -1.23 3.41 0.73
CA ILE A 177 -1.54 3.40 -0.69
C ILE A 177 -0.66 2.40 -1.43
N ASP A 178 -1.27 1.64 -2.35
CA ASP A 178 -0.54 0.75 -3.24
C ASP A 178 0.24 1.57 -4.26
N ALA A 179 1.49 1.18 -4.51
CA ALA A 179 2.34 1.79 -5.51
C ALA A 179 3.03 0.74 -6.38
N GLN A 180 3.17 1.05 -7.67
CA GLN A 180 3.91 0.26 -8.65
C GLN A 180 4.91 1.15 -9.35
N VAL A 181 6.18 0.76 -9.33
CA VAL A 181 7.23 1.41 -10.12
C VAL A 181 7.68 0.44 -11.20
N ARG A 182 7.66 0.89 -12.46
CA ARG A 182 8.12 0.11 -13.61
C ARG A 182 9.29 0.79 -14.26
N ILE A 183 10.38 0.07 -14.45
CA ILE A 183 11.58 0.56 -15.11
C ILE A 183 11.52 0.12 -16.57
N ALA A 184 11.74 1.08 -17.47
CA ALA A 184 11.76 0.90 -18.91
C ALA A 184 12.99 1.60 -19.48
N LEU A 185 13.31 1.29 -20.74
CA LEU A 185 14.29 2.07 -21.48
C LEU A 185 13.78 3.52 -21.64
N PRO A 186 14.67 4.52 -21.55
CA PRO A 186 14.31 5.94 -21.55
C PRO A 186 13.76 6.44 -22.88
#